data_AF-Q4RDU3-F1
#
_entry.id   AF-Q4RDU3-F1
#
_cell.length_a   1.000
_cell.length_b   1.000
_cell.length_c   1.000
_cell.angle_alpha   90.00
_cell.angle_beta   90.00
_cell.angle_gamma   90.00
#
_symmetry.space_group_name_H-M   'P 1'
#
loop_
_entity.id
_entity.type
_entity.pdbx_description
1 polymer ?
#
loop_
_entity_poly.entity_id
_entity_poly.type
_entity_poly.pdbx_seq_one_letter_code
_entity_poly.pdbx_strand_id
1 'polypeptide(L)'
;WVFIYEKAYQIRDTAIESSVMTKVKGFGVYNNKVMDVADYVTPTQVRVFGTGGTGGRHGGVRSRRCLFLPGSLRLLRYHQNDHNREPSPGILPRGIFTGRCVPFNSTTKTCEIKGWCPAEIDTVTMTPMMEVENFTIFIKNSIRFPTFNYTKGNFLSTITPDYIKSCNFDQVNNIYCPIFRVGDVVRYAQQNFTKLADKGGVIGIKIGWNCDLDKSDDQCKPSYSFTRLDAMSQRTIVSPGYNFRFAKYYKMENGTDYRTLIKAYAIRFDVLVNGNAGKFNMIPTLINMVAAFTSVGVGTVLCDIILLNFLKGAEQYKAKKFEEV
;
A
#
# COMPACT_ATOMS: atom_id res chain seq x y z
N TRP A 1 30.95 19.19 -6.79
CA TRP A 1 30.14 18.06 -6.29
C TRP A 1 29.49 18.37 -4.95
N VAL A 2 30.25 18.40 -3.84
CA VAL A 2 29.73 18.56 -2.45
C VAL A 2 28.80 19.77 -2.27
N PHE A 3 29.22 20.96 -2.70
CA PHE A 3 28.41 22.16 -2.50
C PHE A 3 27.20 22.23 -3.43
N ILE A 4 27.34 21.92 -4.72
CA ILE A 4 26.27 22.16 -5.71
C ILE A 4 25.31 20.97 -5.85
N TYR A 5 25.84 19.75 -5.95
CA TYR A 5 25.04 18.55 -6.21
C TYR A 5 24.40 18.02 -4.93
N GLU A 6 25.20 17.80 -3.89
CA GLU A 6 24.70 17.32 -2.58
C GLU A 6 24.02 18.42 -1.76
N LYS A 7 24.30 19.70 -2.09
CA LYS A 7 23.80 20.89 -1.37
C LYS A 7 24.18 20.88 0.10
N ALA A 8 25.45 20.58 0.39
CA ALA A 8 25.96 20.51 1.76
C ALA A 8 25.90 21.86 2.52
N TYR A 9 25.61 22.97 1.84
CA TYR A 9 25.35 24.28 2.46
C TYR A 9 23.95 24.41 3.08
N GLN A 10 23.07 23.42 2.90
CA GLN A 10 21.71 23.42 3.42
C GLN A 10 21.59 22.53 4.66
N ILE A 11 20.76 22.95 5.61
CA ILE A 11 20.18 22.02 6.59
C ILE A 11 19.09 21.22 5.88
N ARG A 12 18.99 19.92 6.18
CA ARG A 12 17.97 19.03 5.65
C ARG A 12 16.97 18.66 6.75
N ASP A 13 15.69 18.73 6.45
CA ASP A 13 14.61 18.23 7.29
C ASP A 13 13.92 17.05 6.59
N THR A 14 14.05 15.87 7.18
CA THR A 14 13.40 14.63 6.73
C THR A 14 12.21 14.25 7.62
N ALA A 15 12.00 14.94 8.73
CA ALA A 15 10.93 14.70 9.69
C ALA A 15 9.64 15.40 9.23
N ILE A 16 9.18 15.04 8.04
CA ILE A 16 7.96 15.60 7.45
C ILE A 16 6.73 15.18 8.26
N GLU A 17 5.98 16.18 8.73
CA GLU A 17 4.63 15.98 9.25
C GLU A 17 3.68 15.94 8.06
N SER A 18 2.87 14.89 7.94
CA SER A 18 1.91 14.77 6.83
C SER A 18 0.52 14.39 7.32
N SER A 19 -0.48 14.99 6.68
CA SER A 19 -1.89 14.65 6.87
C SER A 19 -2.50 14.34 5.51
N VAL A 20 -3.21 13.21 5.44
CA VAL A 20 -3.86 12.73 4.22
C VAL A 20 -5.33 12.48 4.50
N MET A 21 -6.18 13.14 3.73
CA MET A 21 -7.61 12.86 3.67
C MET A 21 -7.94 12.32 2.29
N THR A 22 -8.82 11.33 2.25
CA THR A 22 -9.21 10.66 1.02
C THR A 22 -10.72 10.49 0.94
N LYS A 23 -11.25 10.54 -0.27
CA LYS A 23 -12.68 10.33 -0.53
C LYS A 23 -12.86 9.64 -1.88
N VAL A 24 -13.57 8.53 -1.89
CA VAL A 24 -13.88 7.81 -3.13
C VAL A 24 -15.26 8.24 -3.62
N LYS A 25 -15.45 8.31 -4.94
CA LYS A 25 -16.75 8.52 -5.59
C LYS A 25 -16.92 7.56 -6.76
N GLY A 26 -18.13 7.04 -6.90
CA GLY A 26 -18.50 6.10 -7.95
C GLY A 26 -19.82 5.41 -7.62
N PHE A 27 -20.42 4.80 -8.63
CA PHE A 27 -21.55 3.89 -8.49
C PHE A 27 -21.27 2.69 -9.40
N GLY A 28 -21.56 1.49 -8.92
CA GLY A 28 -21.42 0.28 -9.71
C GLY A 28 -22.61 -0.64 -9.52
N VAL A 29 -22.81 -1.58 -10.44
CA VAL A 29 -23.86 -2.58 -10.31
C VAL A 29 -23.22 -3.90 -9.92
N TYR A 30 -23.67 -4.46 -8.80
CA TYR A 30 -23.22 -5.76 -8.31
C TYR A 30 -24.41 -6.64 -7.94
N ASN A 31 -24.51 -7.84 -8.51
CA ASN A 31 -25.64 -8.76 -8.28
C ASN A 31 -27.03 -8.08 -8.45
N ASN A 32 -27.21 -7.32 -9.53
CA ASN A 32 -28.42 -6.55 -9.84
C ASN A 32 -28.80 -5.49 -8.77
N LYS A 33 -27.84 -5.03 -7.98
CA LYS A 33 -28.01 -3.94 -7.03
C LYS A 33 -27.02 -2.82 -7.32
N VAL A 34 -27.47 -1.58 -7.14
CA VAL A 34 -26.58 -0.42 -7.18
C VAL A 34 -25.80 -0.39 -5.88
N MET A 35 -24.48 -0.25 -5.99
CA MET A 35 -23.54 -0.16 -4.87
C MET A 35 -22.94 1.24 -4.86
N ASP A 36 -22.92 1.86 -3.67
CA ASP A 36 -22.32 3.17 -3.45
C ASP A 36 -21.09 3.12 -2.53
N VAL A 37 -20.53 4.29 -2.25
CA VAL A 37 -19.32 4.45 -1.41
C VAL A 37 -19.48 3.80 -0.02
N ALA A 38 -20.69 3.81 0.56
CA ALA A 38 -20.92 3.21 1.87
C ALA A 38 -20.92 1.67 1.82
N ASP A 39 -21.22 1.09 0.67
CA ASP A 39 -21.17 -0.35 0.47
C ASP A 39 -19.76 -0.87 0.16
N TYR A 40 -19.00 -0.15 -0.66
CA TYR A 40 -17.73 -0.63 -1.20
C TYR A 40 -16.45 -0.01 -0.59
N VAL A 41 -16.52 0.85 0.44
CA VAL A 41 -15.35 1.43 1.13
C VAL A 41 -15.30 1.05 2.60
N THR A 42 -14.22 0.41 3.08
CA THR A 42 -14.03 0.03 4.51
C THR A 42 -12.54 -0.18 4.85
N PRO A 43 -12.05 0.21 6.05
CA PRO A 43 -12.64 1.14 7.00
C PRO A 43 -12.62 2.56 6.40
N THR A 44 -12.99 3.58 7.16
CA THR A 44 -13.19 4.99 6.74
C THR A 44 -11.98 5.68 6.07
N GLN A 45 -10.91 4.96 5.73
CA GLN A 45 -9.73 5.43 4.99
C GLN A 45 -9.30 4.37 3.94
N VAL A 46 -9.50 4.73 2.68
CA VAL A 46 -9.22 4.08 1.37
C VAL A 46 -9.06 2.55 1.32
N ARG A 47 -10.17 1.84 1.07
CA ARG A 47 -10.16 0.57 0.32
C ARG A 47 -11.31 0.62 -0.67
N VAL A 48 -11.09 0.17 -1.90
CA VAL A 48 -12.16 0.08 -2.90
C VAL A 48 -12.47 -1.39 -3.13
N PHE A 49 -13.71 -1.80 -2.86
CA PHE A 49 -14.15 -3.19 -2.98
C PHE A 49 -14.64 -3.53 -4.37
N GLY A 50 -14.24 -4.70 -4.85
CA GLY A 50 -15.17 -5.58 -5.52
C GLY A 50 -15.92 -6.35 -4.44
N THR A 51 -17.14 -5.95 -4.11
CA THR A 51 -17.93 -6.74 -3.16
C THR A 51 -18.16 -8.12 -3.77
N GLY A 52 -17.61 -9.17 -3.17
CA GLY A 52 -17.99 -10.55 -3.44
C GLY A 52 -19.06 -10.95 -2.44
N GLY A 53 -20.32 -10.63 -2.71
CA GLY A 53 -21.40 -11.20 -1.91
C GLY A 53 -21.56 -12.66 -2.31
N THR A 54 -21.06 -13.62 -1.52
CA THR A 54 -21.45 -15.04 -1.62
C THR A 54 -22.92 -15.19 -1.24
N GLY A 55 -23.78 -14.59 -2.07
CA GLY A 55 -25.21 -14.74 -2.10
C GLY A 55 -25.54 -15.96 -2.96
N GLY A 56 -25.22 -17.14 -2.43
CA GLY A 56 -26.25 -18.17 -2.51
C GLY A 56 -27.48 -17.54 -1.86
N ARG A 57 -28.57 -17.41 -2.62
CA ARG A 57 -29.84 -16.77 -2.25
C ARG A 57 -30.53 -17.54 -1.10
N HIS A 58 -29.88 -17.68 0.05
CA HIS A 58 -30.44 -18.26 1.26
C HIS A 58 -30.23 -17.26 2.40
N GLY A 59 -31.35 -16.75 2.91
CA GLY A 59 -31.39 -15.73 3.93
C GLY A 59 -30.62 -16.11 5.20
N GLY A 60 -30.09 -15.06 5.84
CA GLY A 60 -29.60 -15.01 7.23
C GLY A 60 -28.89 -16.25 7.80
N VAL A 61 -27.56 -16.14 7.99
CA VAL A 61 -26.76 -17.15 8.69
C VAL A 61 -27.07 -17.06 10.19
N ARG A 62 -27.58 -18.12 10.82
CA ARG A 62 -27.89 -18.18 12.27
C ARG A 62 -26.83 -18.99 13.02
N SER A 63 -26.67 -18.78 14.33
CA SER A 63 -25.81 -19.66 15.15
C SER A 63 -26.55 -20.98 15.42
N ARG A 64 -26.11 -22.08 14.78
CA ARG A 64 -26.75 -23.41 14.84
C ARG A 64 -25.70 -24.53 14.66
N ARG A 65 -26.14 -25.80 14.63
CA ARG A 65 -25.33 -26.95 14.20
C ARG A 65 -25.57 -27.21 12.72
N CYS A 66 -24.52 -27.30 11.90
CA CYS A 66 -24.62 -27.62 10.48
C CYS A 66 -23.39 -28.36 9.96
N LEU A 67 -23.50 -28.80 8.72
CA LEU A 67 -22.46 -29.49 7.95
C LEU A 67 -21.25 -28.59 7.69
N PHE A 68 -20.05 -29.16 7.80
CA PHE A 68 -18.85 -28.54 7.23
C PHE A 68 -18.85 -28.69 5.71
N LEU A 69 -18.61 -27.59 4.98
CA LEU A 69 -18.60 -27.59 3.52
C LEU A 69 -17.19 -27.90 2.97
N PRO A 70 -17.05 -28.89 2.05
CA PRO A 70 -15.77 -29.28 1.50
C PRO A 70 -15.34 -28.30 0.39
N GLY A 71 -14.89 -27.11 0.76
CA GLY A 71 -14.27 -26.15 -0.18
C GLY A 71 -12.85 -26.53 -0.63
N SER A 72 -12.29 -27.59 -0.04
CA SER A 72 -11.00 -28.19 -0.39
C SER A 72 -11.25 -29.67 -0.61
N LEU A 73 -11.47 -30.05 -1.87
CA LEU A 73 -11.99 -31.36 -2.27
C LEU A 73 -10.97 -32.52 -2.14
N ARG A 74 -9.92 -32.38 -1.32
CA ARG A 74 -8.89 -33.43 -1.24
C ARG A 74 -8.91 -34.33 -0.02
N LEU A 75 -9.35 -33.89 1.14
CA LEU A 75 -9.12 -34.70 2.34
C LEU A 75 -10.28 -34.53 3.29
N LEU A 76 -11.24 -35.45 3.20
CA LEU A 76 -11.89 -36.13 4.32
C LEU A 76 -12.91 -37.13 3.74
N ARG A 77 -12.41 -38.16 3.04
CA ARG A 77 -13.15 -39.43 2.96
C ARG A 77 -13.02 -40.07 4.34
N TYR A 78 -13.91 -39.72 5.28
CA TYR A 78 -14.03 -40.48 6.51
C TYR A 78 -14.76 -41.79 6.19
N HIS A 79 -13.99 -42.88 6.12
CA HIS A 79 -14.56 -44.21 6.27
C HIS A 79 -15.02 -44.40 7.70
N GLN A 80 -16.13 -45.13 7.84
CA GLN A 80 -16.81 -45.45 9.10
C GLN A 80 -15.82 -45.92 10.19
N ASN A 81 -16.00 -45.39 11.40
CA ASN A 81 -15.36 -45.79 12.68
C ASN A 81 -14.04 -45.10 13.06
N ASP A 82 -14.04 -43.78 13.24
CA ASP A 82 -12.97 -43.13 14.02
C ASP A 82 -13.57 -41.99 14.87
N HIS A 83 -14.11 -42.37 16.03
CA HIS A 83 -14.95 -41.53 16.88
C HIS A 83 -14.19 -40.46 17.69
N ASN A 84 -12.87 -40.32 17.55
CA ASN A 84 -12.12 -39.47 18.49
C ASN A 84 -10.77 -38.93 17.98
N ARG A 85 -10.65 -38.53 16.71
CA ARG A 85 -9.44 -37.84 16.25
C ARG A 85 -9.64 -36.34 16.18
N GLU A 86 -8.85 -35.62 16.96
CA GLU A 86 -8.62 -34.19 16.83
C GLU A 86 -8.31 -33.84 15.36
N PRO A 87 -8.77 -32.67 14.87
CA PRO A 87 -8.55 -32.29 13.48
C PRO A 87 -7.05 -32.27 13.17
N SER A 88 -6.68 -32.80 11.99
CA SER A 88 -5.31 -32.75 11.49
C SER A 88 -4.72 -31.35 11.66
N PRO A 89 -3.49 -31.21 12.20
CA PRO A 89 -2.87 -29.91 12.41
C PRO A 89 -2.77 -29.19 11.05
N GLY A 90 -3.54 -28.11 10.89
CA GLY A 90 -3.54 -27.27 9.69
C GLY A 90 -4.91 -26.94 9.09
N ILE A 91 -6.00 -27.56 9.54
CA ILE A 91 -7.36 -27.21 9.07
C ILE A 91 -8.14 -26.56 10.22
N LEU A 92 -8.25 -25.23 10.21
CA LEU A 92 -9.17 -24.53 11.12
C LEU A 92 -10.61 -24.72 10.62
N PRO A 93 -11.46 -25.49 11.32
CA PRO A 93 -12.88 -25.54 11.00
C PRO A 93 -13.53 -24.17 11.20
N ARG A 94 -14.52 -23.82 10.38
CA ARG A 94 -15.32 -22.58 10.51
C ARG A 94 -16.34 -22.64 11.67
N GLY A 95 -16.06 -23.46 12.68
CA GLY A 95 -16.90 -23.79 13.83
C GLY A 95 -16.27 -24.88 14.71
N ILE A 96 -16.91 -25.25 15.82
CA ILE A 96 -16.42 -26.27 16.75
C ILE A 96 -17.03 -27.62 16.35
N PHE A 97 -16.23 -28.68 16.19
CA PHE A 97 -16.75 -30.01 15.88
C PHE A 97 -17.65 -30.54 17.00
N THR A 98 -18.77 -31.16 16.63
CA THR A 98 -19.69 -31.80 17.58
C THR A 98 -19.40 -33.29 17.78
N GLY A 99 -18.47 -33.86 17.01
CA GLY A 99 -18.13 -35.29 17.04
C GLY A 99 -19.07 -36.21 16.26
N ARG A 100 -20.06 -35.65 15.52
CA ARG A 100 -21.01 -36.42 14.70
C ARG A 100 -20.68 -36.29 13.21
N CYS A 101 -20.84 -37.37 12.45
CA CYS A 101 -20.76 -37.37 10.99
C CYS A 101 -22.15 -37.45 10.38
N VAL A 102 -22.48 -36.49 9.52
CA VAL A 102 -23.80 -36.34 8.89
C VAL A 102 -23.66 -36.34 7.35
N PRO A 103 -24.61 -36.92 6.61
CA PRO A 103 -24.58 -36.91 5.15
C PRO A 103 -24.76 -35.48 4.62
N PHE A 104 -23.80 -35.02 3.82
CA PHE A 104 -23.87 -33.74 3.09
C PHE A 104 -24.63 -33.89 1.76
N ASN A 105 -24.37 -34.98 1.04
CA ASN A 105 -25.10 -35.37 -0.16
C ASN A 105 -25.30 -36.90 -0.15
N SER A 106 -26.04 -37.45 -1.12
CA SER A 106 -26.27 -38.90 -1.24
C SER A 106 -24.98 -39.74 -1.24
N THR A 107 -23.87 -39.15 -1.70
CA THR A 107 -22.56 -39.81 -1.83
C THR A 107 -21.49 -39.34 -0.84
N THR A 108 -21.69 -38.25 -0.09
CA THR A 108 -20.65 -37.66 0.77
C THR A 108 -21.14 -37.40 2.19
N LYS A 109 -20.39 -37.88 3.19
CA LYS A 109 -20.59 -37.55 4.62
C LYS A 109 -19.54 -36.54 5.07
N THR A 110 -19.94 -35.60 5.92
CA THR A 110 -19.03 -34.58 6.48
C THR A 110 -19.24 -34.47 7.99
N CYS A 111 -18.25 -33.94 8.70
CA CYS A 111 -18.35 -33.71 10.14
C CYS A 111 -19.33 -32.55 10.44
N GLU A 112 -20.16 -32.73 11.46
CA GLU A 112 -21.04 -31.69 12.00
C GLU A 112 -20.21 -30.68 12.82
N ILE A 113 -20.47 -29.40 12.58
CA ILE A 113 -19.88 -28.28 13.31
C ILE A 113 -20.98 -27.46 14.00
N LYS A 114 -20.66 -26.94 15.18
CA LYS A 114 -21.44 -25.92 15.89
C LYS A 114 -20.83 -24.55 15.58
N GLY A 115 -21.61 -23.67 14.96
CA GLY A 115 -21.12 -22.36 14.53
C GLY A 115 -22.15 -21.58 13.72
N TRP A 116 -21.66 -20.70 12.86
CA TRP A 116 -22.52 -19.91 11.98
C TRP A 116 -22.92 -20.74 10.76
N CYS A 117 -24.22 -20.84 10.55
CA CYS A 117 -24.89 -21.82 9.73
C CYS A 117 -25.86 -21.18 8.72
N PRO A 118 -25.84 -21.56 7.43
CA PRO A 118 -24.95 -22.56 6.80
C PRO A 118 -23.49 -22.08 6.72
N ALA A 119 -22.55 -23.04 6.58
CA ALA A 119 -21.15 -22.70 6.37
C ALA A 119 -20.92 -22.05 4.99
N GLU A 120 -19.83 -21.30 4.86
CA GLU A 120 -19.46 -20.63 3.60
C GLU A 120 -18.96 -21.64 2.55
N ILE A 121 -19.47 -21.54 1.32
CA ILE A 121 -18.98 -22.29 0.16
C ILE A 121 -17.97 -21.42 -0.59
N ASP A 122 -16.70 -21.83 -0.61
CA ASP A 122 -15.60 -21.08 -1.24
C ASP A 122 -15.33 -21.49 -2.70
N THR A 123 -16.17 -22.37 -3.27
CA THR A 123 -16.01 -22.91 -4.64
C THR A 123 -16.73 -22.09 -5.71
N VAL A 124 -17.54 -21.10 -5.32
CA VAL A 124 -18.29 -20.28 -6.26
C VAL A 124 -17.37 -19.17 -6.78
N THR A 125 -17.12 -19.17 -8.09
CA THR A 125 -16.42 -18.08 -8.76
C THR A 125 -17.33 -16.86 -8.80
N MET A 126 -16.78 -15.72 -8.39
CA MET A 126 -17.50 -14.45 -8.33
C MET A 126 -17.03 -13.55 -9.46
N THR A 127 -17.94 -12.85 -10.13
CA THR A 127 -17.58 -11.83 -11.11
C THR A 127 -17.22 -10.54 -10.38
N PRO A 128 -16.09 -9.88 -10.68
CA PRO A 128 -15.76 -8.59 -10.08
C PRO A 128 -16.65 -7.46 -10.64
N MET A 129 -16.80 -6.38 -9.87
CA MET A 129 -17.50 -5.15 -10.29
C MET A 129 -16.56 -4.31 -11.18
N MET A 130 -16.81 -4.31 -12.48
CA MET A 130 -15.89 -3.69 -13.46
C MET A 130 -15.96 -2.16 -13.47
N GLU A 131 -17.09 -1.59 -13.04
CA GLU A 131 -17.32 -0.14 -12.95
C GLU A 131 -16.33 0.56 -12.01
N VAL A 132 -15.72 -0.20 -11.09
CA VAL A 132 -14.68 0.29 -10.18
C VAL A 132 -13.51 0.94 -10.92
N GLU A 133 -13.22 0.51 -12.15
CA GLU A 133 -12.16 1.13 -12.99
C GLU A 133 -12.42 2.63 -13.25
N ASN A 134 -13.69 3.04 -13.28
CA ASN A 134 -14.12 4.42 -13.52
C ASN A 134 -14.32 5.23 -12.24
N PHE A 135 -14.08 4.64 -11.08
CA PHE A 135 -14.22 5.36 -9.82
C PHE A 135 -13.10 6.38 -9.66
N THR A 136 -13.37 7.40 -8.86
CA THR A 136 -12.41 8.47 -8.59
C THR A 136 -12.03 8.47 -7.12
N ILE A 137 -10.74 8.68 -6.85
CA ILE A 137 -10.16 8.84 -5.52
C ILE A 137 -9.72 10.29 -5.43
N PHE A 138 -10.37 11.06 -4.55
CA PHE A 138 -9.93 12.37 -4.15
C PHE A 138 -8.88 12.24 -3.05
N ILE A 139 -7.70 12.85 -3.23
CA ILE A 139 -6.60 12.85 -2.26
C ILE A 139 -6.26 14.29 -1.90
N LYS A 140 -6.49 14.66 -0.64
CA LYS A 140 -6.04 15.92 -0.06
C LYS A 140 -4.88 15.64 0.87
N ASN A 141 -3.70 16.10 0.51
CA ASN A 141 -2.48 15.98 1.29
C ASN A 141 -1.99 17.36 1.74
N SER A 142 -1.68 17.49 3.02
CA SER A 142 -0.99 18.62 3.61
C SER A 142 0.30 18.13 4.26
N ILE A 143 1.38 18.88 4.06
CA ILE A 143 2.70 18.59 4.59
C ILE A 143 3.23 19.79 5.36
N ARG A 144 4.04 19.51 6.39
CA ARG A 144 4.75 20.51 7.15
C ARG A 144 6.17 20.04 7.45
N PHE A 145 7.14 20.90 7.19
CA PHE A 145 8.54 20.73 7.61
C PHE A 145 8.76 21.60 8.85
N PRO A 146 8.70 21.01 10.06
CA PRO A 146 8.70 21.76 11.32
C PRO A 146 9.98 22.56 11.52
N THR A 147 11.13 22.05 11.07
CA THR A 147 12.44 22.72 11.22
C THR A 147 12.47 24.10 10.54
N PHE A 148 11.75 24.24 9.42
CA PHE A 148 11.67 25.48 8.65
C PHE A 148 10.33 26.21 8.81
N ASN A 149 9.42 25.67 9.63
CA ASN A 149 8.03 26.10 9.75
C ASN A 149 7.33 26.30 8.39
N TYR A 150 7.63 25.42 7.43
CA TYR A 150 7.11 25.50 6.07
C TYR A 150 5.92 24.53 5.90
N THR A 151 4.81 25.00 5.35
CA THR A 151 3.60 24.20 5.13
C THR A 151 3.14 24.34 3.69
N LYS A 152 2.82 23.21 3.05
CA LYS A 152 2.26 23.16 1.70
C LYS A 152 1.29 21.99 1.56
N GLY A 153 0.55 21.94 0.46
CA GLY A 153 -0.31 20.82 0.14
C GLY A 153 -0.43 20.62 -1.35
N ASN A 154 -1.00 19.48 -1.74
CA ASN A 154 -1.31 19.22 -3.15
C ASN A 154 -2.55 19.99 -3.64
N PHE A 155 -3.23 20.69 -2.74
CA PHE A 155 -4.37 21.55 -3.04
C PHE A 155 -3.95 23.02 -2.89
N LEU A 156 -3.66 23.67 -4.02
CA LEU A 156 -3.27 25.08 -4.05
C LEU A 156 -4.46 25.98 -3.70
N SER A 157 -4.18 27.13 -3.08
CA SER A 157 -5.19 28.15 -2.76
C SER A 157 -5.87 28.76 -4.00
N THR A 158 -5.22 28.66 -5.16
CA THR A 158 -5.72 29.17 -6.45
C THR A 158 -6.69 28.23 -7.15
N ILE A 159 -6.93 27.02 -6.63
CA ILE A 159 -7.82 26.04 -7.24
C ILE A 159 -9.28 26.45 -7.08
N THR A 160 -9.99 26.56 -8.21
CA THR A 160 -11.41 26.90 -8.24
C THR A 160 -12.31 25.67 -8.12
N PRO A 161 -13.57 25.82 -7.66
CA PRO A 161 -14.53 24.73 -7.65
C PRO A 161 -14.79 24.13 -9.03
N ASP A 162 -14.73 24.93 -10.10
CA ASP A 162 -14.98 24.46 -11.46
C ASP A 162 -13.82 23.63 -12.00
N TYR A 163 -12.57 23.95 -11.63
CA TYR A 163 -11.43 23.08 -11.90
C TYR A 163 -11.61 21.70 -11.26
N ILE A 164 -12.06 21.65 -9.99
CA ILE A 164 -12.27 20.39 -9.27
C ILE A 164 -13.39 19.54 -9.88
N LYS A 165 -14.36 20.13 -10.59
CA LYS A 165 -15.42 19.34 -11.25
C LYS A 165 -14.93 18.62 -12.50
N SER A 166 -13.95 19.17 -13.21
CA SER A 166 -13.52 18.68 -14.53
C SER A 166 -12.11 18.11 -14.57
N CYS A 167 -11.27 18.41 -13.57
CA CYS A 167 -9.88 17.95 -13.60
C CYS A 167 -9.79 16.43 -13.41
N ASN A 168 -8.88 15.82 -14.15
CA ASN A 168 -8.37 14.48 -13.89
C ASN A 168 -6.86 14.59 -13.70
N PHE A 169 -6.33 13.86 -12.73
CA PHE A 169 -4.89 13.80 -12.49
C PHE A 169 -4.16 13.30 -13.73
N ASP A 170 -3.09 14.02 -14.08
CA ASP A 170 -2.14 13.61 -15.11
C ASP A 170 -0.72 14.05 -14.69
N GLN A 171 0.27 13.19 -14.90
CA GLN A 171 1.62 13.40 -14.42
C GLN A 171 2.36 14.54 -15.15
N VAL A 172 1.90 14.93 -16.34
CA VAL A 172 2.52 15.99 -17.16
C VAL A 172 1.68 17.25 -17.12
N ASN A 173 0.39 17.14 -17.41
CA ASN A 173 -0.49 18.28 -17.64
C ASN A 173 -1.18 18.79 -16.37
N ASN A 174 -1.51 17.90 -15.42
CA ASN A 174 -2.40 18.21 -14.28
C ASN A 174 -1.91 17.60 -12.96
N ILE A 175 -0.67 17.93 -12.56
CA ILE A 175 -0.04 17.38 -11.35
C ILE A 175 -0.74 17.78 -10.05
N TYR A 176 -1.43 18.91 -10.03
CA TYR A 176 -2.12 19.45 -8.85
C TYR A 176 -3.59 19.04 -8.78
N CYS A 177 -4.11 18.31 -9.78
CA CYS A 177 -5.47 17.80 -9.68
C CYS A 177 -5.53 16.69 -8.60
N PRO A 178 -6.36 16.84 -7.56
CA PRO A 178 -6.43 15.87 -6.47
C PRO A 178 -7.33 14.68 -6.80
N ILE A 179 -7.87 14.58 -8.01
CA ILE A 179 -8.84 13.54 -8.44
C ILE A 179 -8.12 12.52 -9.31
N PHE A 180 -8.05 11.29 -8.81
CA PHE A 180 -7.37 10.16 -9.46
C PHE A 180 -8.39 9.12 -9.89
N ARG A 181 -8.45 8.81 -11.19
CA ARG A 181 -9.25 7.68 -11.66
C ARG A 181 -8.57 6.36 -11.29
N VAL A 182 -9.33 5.41 -10.77
CA VAL A 182 -8.83 4.10 -10.31
C VAL A 182 -8.12 3.33 -11.43
N GLY A 183 -8.70 3.28 -12.64
CA GLY A 183 -8.07 2.65 -13.80
C GLY A 183 -6.72 3.27 -14.15
N ASP A 184 -6.59 4.60 -14.09
CA ASP A 184 -5.33 5.30 -14.36
C ASP A 184 -4.26 4.96 -13.30
N VAL A 185 -4.64 4.94 -12.02
CA VAL A 185 -3.73 4.55 -10.92
C VAL A 185 -3.20 3.13 -11.11
N VAL A 186 -4.07 2.19 -11.47
CA VAL A 186 -3.69 0.78 -11.71
C VAL A 186 -2.79 0.66 -12.95
N ARG A 187 -3.07 1.44 -14.01
CA ARG A 187 -2.24 1.52 -15.22
C ARG A 187 -0.86 2.11 -14.93
N TYR A 188 -0.77 3.18 -14.14
CA TYR A 188 0.52 3.77 -13.73
C TYR A 188 1.35 2.81 -12.86
N ALA A 189 0.70 1.95 -12.07
CA ALA A 189 1.36 0.86 -11.35
C ALA A 189 1.73 -0.35 -12.24
N GLN A 190 1.54 -0.25 -13.56
CA GLN A 190 1.80 -1.30 -14.55
C GLN A 190 1.07 -2.61 -14.25
N GLN A 191 -0.15 -2.53 -13.70
CA GLN A 191 -0.99 -3.68 -13.38
C GLN A 191 -2.18 -3.79 -14.34
N ASN A 192 -2.71 -5.01 -14.49
CA ASN A 192 -3.95 -5.25 -15.22
C ASN A 192 -5.14 -5.21 -14.25
N PHE A 193 -6.09 -4.31 -14.49
CA PHE A 193 -7.24 -4.10 -13.64
C PHE A 193 -8.09 -5.37 -13.45
N THR A 194 -8.45 -6.07 -14.52
CA THR A 194 -9.29 -7.28 -14.46
C THR A 194 -8.69 -8.37 -13.57
N LYS A 195 -7.38 -8.61 -13.71
CA LYS A 195 -6.67 -9.61 -12.86
C LYS A 195 -6.59 -9.17 -11.40
N LEU A 196 -6.43 -7.87 -11.17
CA LEU A 196 -6.35 -7.29 -9.84
C LEU A 196 -7.73 -7.26 -9.15
N ALA A 197 -8.81 -7.06 -9.90
CA ALA A 197 -10.18 -7.04 -9.39
C ALA A 197 -10.64 -8.45 -8.98
N ASP A 198 -10.23 -9.49 -9.72
CA ASP A 198 -10.55 -10.89 -9.41
C ASP A 198 -9.87 -11.38 -8.12
N LYS A 199 -8.56 -11.12 -7.97
CA LYS A 199 -7.77 -11.63 -6.83
C LYS A 199 -7.63 -10.64 -5.66
N GLY A 200 -7.91 -9.37 -5.90
CA GLY A 200 -7.52 -8.27 -5.03
C GLY A 200 -6.01 -7.98 -5.06
N GLY A 201 -5.62 -6.88 -4.44
CA GLY A 201 -4.21 -6.53 -4.21
C GLY A 201 -4.04 -5.19 -3.51
N VAL A 202 -2.80 -4.73 -3.42
CA VAL A 202 -2.43 -3.51 -2.69
C VAL A 202 -1.61 -2.59 -3.60
N ILE A 203 -2.13 -1.39 -3.84
CA ILE A 203 -1.49 -0.35 -4.64
C ILE A 203 -1.03 0.78 -3.71
N GLY A 204 0.24 1.15 -3.82
CA GLY A 204 0.83 2.30 -3.15
C GLY A 204 0.79 3.52 -4.05
N ILE A 205 0.21 4.61 -3.55
CA ILE A 205 0.25 5.94 -4.16
C ILE A 205 1.28 6.75 -3.36
N LYS A 206 2.49 6.90 -3.89
CA LYS A 206 3.57 7.63 -3.21
C LYS A 206 3.55 9.09 -3.63
N ILE A 207 3.55 10.00 -2.66
CA ILE A 207 3.62 11.44 -2.84
C ILE A 207 4.93 11.95 -2.24
N GLY A 208 5.85 12.36 -3.12
CA GLY A 208 7.18 12.82 -2.78
C GLY A 208 7.31 14.34 -2.81
N TRP A 209 7.79 14.91 -1.71
CA TRP A 209 8.05 16.34 -1.54
C TRP A 209 9.55 16.58 -1.34
N ASN A 210 10.29 16.73 -2.44
CA ASN A 210 11.71 17.11 -2.39
C ASN A 210 11.85 18.59 -2.69
N CYS A 211 11.91 19.40 -1.64
CA CYS A 211 11.79 20.84 -1.75
C CYS A 211 13.09 21.56 -1.40
N ASP A 212 13.48 22.47 -2.27
CA ASP A 212 14.59 23.38 -2.06
C ASP A 212 14.02 24.74 -1.66
N LEU A 213 14.03 25.03 -0.37
CA LEU A 213 13.41 26.21 0.22
C LEU A 213 14.23 27.50 0.01
N ASP A 214 15.39 27.40 -0.66
CA ASP A 214 16.12 28.56 -1.15
C ASP A 214 15.53 29.10 -2.45
N LYS A 215 14.71 28.29 -3.13
CA LYS A 215 14.00 28.66 -4.36
C LYS A 215 12.59 29.14 -4.07
N SER A 216 11.89 29.57 -5.11
CA SER A 216 10.49 29.98 -4.99
C SER A 216 9.59 28.83 -4.54
N ASP A 217 8.55 29.18 -3.79
CA ASP A 217 7.55 28.23 -3.28
C ASP A 217 6.98 27.33 -4.38
N ASP A 218 6.73 27.91 -5.56
CA ASP A 218 6.17 27.21 -6.73
C ASP A 218 7.03 26.05 -7.25
N GLN A 219 8.33 26.00 -6.94
CA GLN A 219 9.21 24.89 -7.31
C GLN A 219 9.07 23.69 -6.36
N CYS A 220 8.55 23.87 -5.16
CA CYS A 220 8.19 22.78 -4.27
C CYS A 220 6.87 22.16 -4.74
N LYS A 221 6.97 21.17 -5.62
CA LYS A 221 5.83 20.47 -6.25
C LYS A 221 5.77 19.02 -5.78
N PRO A 222 4.57 18.43 -5.61
CA PRO A 222 4.43 17.02 -5.32
C PRO A 222 4.86 16.18 -6.53
N SER A 223 5.58 15.10 -6.27
CA SER A 223 5.86 14.06 -7.25
C SER A 223 5.07 12.80 -6.92
N TYR A 224 4.34 12.27 -7.89
CA TYR A 224 3.52 11.07 -7.69
C TYR A 224 4.18 9.85 -8.32
N SER A 225 4.19 8.73 -7.61
CA SER A 225 4.58 7.43 -8.16
C SER A 225 3.64 6.33 -7.67
N PHE A 226 3.43 5.33 -8.53
CA PHE A 226 2.44 4.28 -8.30
C PHE A 226 3.12 2.93 -8.38
N THR A 227 2.84 2.06 -7.42
CA THR A 227 3.47 0.74 -7.36
C THR A 227 2.56 -0.27 -6.70
N ARG A 228 2.76 -1.55 -7.02
CA ARG A 228 2.09 -2.66 -6.32
C ARG A 228 2.90 -3.03 -5.08
N LEU A 229 2.31 -2.91 -3.90
CA LEU A 229 2.98 -3.19 -2.61
C LEU A 229 2.98 -4.68 -2.28
N ASP A 230 1.98 -5.44 -2.72
CA ASP A 230 1.84 -6.88 -2.52
C ASP A 230 2.52 -7.70 -3.64
N ALA A 231 3.69 -7.28 -4.12
CA ALA A 231 4.39 -7.97 -5.22
C ALA A 231 4.72 -9.45 -4.91
N MET A 232 4.94 -9.79 -3.63
CA MET A 232 5.14 -11.18 -3.20
C MET A 232 3.91 -12.06 -3.45
N SER A 233 2.70 -11.50 -3.38
CA SER A 233 1.45 -12.24 -3.66
C SER A 233 1.38 -12.73 -5.09
N GLN A 234 2.04 -12.07 -6.05
CA GLN A 234 2.14 -12.56 -7.42
C GLN A 234 3.03 -13.80 -7.56
N ARG A 235 3.96 -14.01 -6.63
CA ARG A 235 4.95 -15.10 -6.64
C ARG A 235 4.49 -16.33 -5.84
N THR A 236 3.47 -16.18 -5.00
CA THR A 236 2.99 -17.26 -4.12
C THR A 236 1.66 -17.81 -4.56
N ILE A 237 1.55 -19.14 -4.61
CA ILE A 237 0.29 -19.85 -4.90
C ILE A 237 -0.64 -19.84 -3.67
N VAL A 238 -0.07 -19.73 -2.46
CA VAL A 238 -0.81 -19.83 -1.18
C VAL A 238 -1.69 -18.61 -0.89
N SER A 239 -1.25 -17.40 -1.28
CA SER A 239 -2.01 -16.15 -1.06
C SER A 239 -1.86 -15.20 -2.25
N PRO A 240 -2.59 -15.44 -3.35
CA PRO A 240 -2.35 -14.77 -4.63
C PRO A 240 -2.87 -13.32 -4.73
N GLY A 241 -3.48 -12.79 -3.67
CA GLY A 241 -4.05 -11.45 -3.67
C GLY A 241 -4.54 -11.01 -2.29
N TYR A 242 -5.51 -10.11 -2.26
CA TYR A 242 -5.99 -9.47 -1.04
C TYR A 242 -7.50 -9.66 -0.85
N ASN A 243 -7.86 -10.39 0.21
CA ASN A 243 -9.25 -10.61 0.62
C ASN A 243 -9.40 -10.56 2.14
N PHE A 244 -10.60 -10.26 2.59
CA PHE A 244 -10.96 -10.31 4.01
C PHE A 244 -12.45 -10.67 4.16
N ARG A 245 -12.82 -11.11 5.37
CA ARG A 245 -14.20 -11.46 5.71
C ARG A 245 -14.72 -10.50 6.77
N PHE A 246 -15.96 -10.05 6.60
CA PHE A 246 -16.69 -9.28 7.61
C PHE A 246 -18.15 -9.75 7.65
N ALA A 247 -18.84 -9.44 8.74
CA ALA A 247 -20.24 -9.84 8.90
C ALA A 247 -21.10 -8.64 9.27
N LYS A 248 -22.27 -8.54 8.64
CA LYS A 248 -23.34 -7.63 9.07
C LYS A 248 -24.28 -8.42 9.99
N TYR A 249 -24.45 -7.98 11.23
CA TYR A 249 -25.28 -8.66 12.23
C TYR A 249 -26.68 -8.04 12.28
N TYR A 250 -27.66 -8.90 12.48
CA TYR A 250 -29.09 -8.56 12.49
C TYR A 250 -29.80 -9.42 13.54
N LYS A 251 -31.01 -9.01 13.91
CA LYS A 251 -31.85 -9.73 14.86
C LYS A 251 -33.25 -9.88 14.28
N MET A 252 -33.80 -11.09 14.38
CA MET A 252 -35.17 -11.37 13.94
C MET A 252 -36.19 -10.95 15.01
N GLU A 253 -37.45 -10.79 14.61
CA GLU A 253 -38.56 -10.47 15.52
C GLU A 253 -38.72 -11.50 16.64
N ASN A 254 -38.39 -12.76 16.39
CA ASN A 254 -38.38 -13.83 17.38
C ASN A 254 -37.18 -13.79 18.35
N GLY A 255 -36.38 -12.72 18.32
CA GLY A 255 -35.19 -12.54 19.17
C GLY A 255 -33.95 -13.32 18.73
N THR A 256 -33.99 -14.08 17.63
CA THR A 256 -32.84 -14.86 17.15
C THR A 256 -31.86 -14.00 16.36
N ASP A 257 -30.58 -14.05 16.72
CA ASP A 257 -29.51 -13.36 15.98
C ASP A 257 -29.18 -14.09 14.67
N TYR A 258 -29.00 -13.31 13.61
CA TYR A 258 -28.49 -13.78 12.33
C TYR A 258 -27.46 -12.80 11.76
N ARG A 259 -26.60 -13.28 10.87
CA ARG A 259 -25.62 -12.44 10.19
C ARG A 259 -25.55 -12.73 8.71
N THR A 260 -25.10 -11.75 7.96
CA THR A 260 -24.67 -11.91 6.57
C THR A 260 -23.16 -11.85 6.56
N LEU A 261 -22.51 -12.99 6.30
CA LEU A 261 -21.06 -13.07 6.13
C LEU A 261 -20.71 -12.67 4.69
N ILE A 262 -19.73 -11.80 4.53
CA ILE A 262 -19.27 -11.29 3.25
C ILE A 262 -17.76 -11.52 3.16
N LYS A 263 -17.32 -12.17 2.08
CA LYS A 263 -15.90 -12.31 1.73
C LYS A 263 -15.59 -11.34 0.60
N ALA A 264 -14.88 -10.25 0.89
CA ALA A 264 -14.56 -9.22 -0.09
C ALA A 264 -13.16 -9.43 -0.66
N TYR A 265 -13.04 -9.34 -1.99
CA TYR A 265 -11.78 -9.19 -2.71
C TYR A 265 -11.61 -7.73 -3.08
N ALA A 266 -10.48 -7.14 -2.73
CA ALA A 266 -10.38 -5.69 -2.68
C ALA A 266 -9.07 -5.17 -3.26
N ILE A 267 -9.12 -3.95 -3.79
CA ILE A 267 -7.93 -3.16 -4.07
C ILE A 267 -7.75 -2.18 -2.92
N ARG A 268 -6.69 -2.37 -2.15
CA ARG A 268 -6.30 -1.46 -1.08
C ARG A 268 -5.37 -0.40 -1.67
N PHE A 269 -5.67 0.87 -1.44
CA PHE A 269 -4.80 1.97 -1.84
C PHE A 269 -4.16 2.59 -0.60
N ASP A 270 -2.84 2.49 -0.48
CA ASP A 270 -2.09 3.12 0.60
C ASP A 270 -1.43 4.39 0.07
N VAL A 271 -1.80 5.54 0.63
CA VAL A 271 -1.16 6.83 0.29
C VAL A 271 0.06 7.01 1.17
N LEU A 272 1.24 6.97 0.57
CA LEU A 272 2.54 7.03 1.24
C LEU A 272 3.16 8.40 0.97
N VAL A 273 3.31 9.23 2.00
CA VAL A 273 3.91 10.56 1.84
C VAL A 273 5.34 10.52 2.33
N ASN A 274 6.27 10.98 1.51
CA ASN A 274 7.67 11.17 1.89
C ASN A 274 8.16 12.54 1.42
N GLY A 275 9.20 13.04 2.08
CA GLY A 275 9.77 14.32 1.67
C GLY A 275 11.05 14.66 2.39
N ASN A 276 11.77 15.59 1.79
CA ASN A 276 13.00 16.17 2.30
C ASN A 276 12.98 17.66 1.89
N ALA A 277 13.14 18.55 2.87
CA ALA A 277 13.32 19.96 2.61
C ALA A 277 14.76 20.37 2.90
N GLY A 278 15.36 21.16 2.01
CA GLY A 278 16.65 21.81 2.21
C GLY A 278 16.50 23.32 2.29
N LYS A 279 17.18 23.97 3.25
CA LYS A 279 17.28 25.43 3.31
C LYS A 279 18.70 25.85 3.70
N PHE A 280 19.22 26.90 3.08
CA PHE A 280 20.52 27.47 3.36
C PHE A 280 20.71 27.74 4.86
N ASN A 281 21.89 27.36 5.36
CA ASN A 281 22.32 27.73 6.70
C ASN A 281 23.83 27.96 6.74
N MET A 282 24.24 28.96 7.52
CA MET A 282 25.65 29.35 7.63
C MET A 282 26.51 28.26 8.30
N ILE A 283 25.98 27.54 9.29
CA ILE A 283 26.71 26.53 10.07
C ILE A 283 27.24 25.39 9.19
N PRO A 284 26.41 24.62 8.46
CA PRO A 284 26.91 23.55 7.59
C PRO A 284 27.74 24.09 6.43
N THR A 285 27.49 25.32 5.98
CA THR A 285 28.32 25.97 4.94
C THR A 285 29.76 26.17 5.43
N LEU A 286 29.95 26.73 6.63
CA LEU A 286 31.28 26.94 7.22
C LEU A 286 31.99 25.62 7.51
N ILE A 287 31.30 24.64 8.08
CA ILE A 287 31.89 23.31 8.38
C ILE A 287 32.39 22.64 7.09
N ASN A 288 31.58 22.65 6.02
CA ASN A 288 31.98 22.05 4.75
C ASN A 288 33.08 22.86 4.03
N MET A 289 33.16 24.17 4.25
CA MET A 289 34.24 24.99 3.71
C MET A 289 35.57 24.68 4.40
N VAL A 290 35.56 24.54 5.73
CA VAL A 290 36.74 24.09 6.50
C VAL A 290 37.17 22.70 6.05
N ALA A 291 36.23 21.75 5.96
CA ALA A 291 36.53 20.41 5.48
C ALA A 291 37.14 20.42 4.07
N ALA A 292 36.64 21.27 3.17
CA ALA A 292 37.20 21.42 1.83
C ALA A 292 38.65 21.93 1.86
N PHE A 293 38.95 22.97 2.64
CA PHE A 293 40.31 23.51 2.76
C PHE A 293 41.29 22.50 3.38
N THR A 294 40.88 21.78 4.44
CA THR A 294 41.71 20.72 5.03
C THR A 294 41.95 19.58 4.04
N SER A 295 40.97 19.25 3.19
CA SER A 295 41.07 18.17 2.21
C SER A 295 42.06 18.46 1.06
N VAL A 296 42.35 19.74 0.75
CA VAL A 296 43.36 20.10 -0.26
C VAL A 296 44.75 19.58 0.11
N GLY A 297 45.04 19.46 1.41
CA GLY A 297 46.31 18.93 1.92
C GLY A 297 46.58 17.46 1.54
N VAL A 298 45.56 16.67 1.20
CA VAL A 298 45.76 15.27 0.78
C VAL A 298 46.60 15.17 -0.50
N GLY A 299 46.53 16.20 -1.36
CA GLY A 299 47.33 16.25 -2.58
C GLY A 299 48.84 16.29 -2.32
N THR A 300 49.29 16.90 -1.21
CA THR A 300 50.73 17.03 -0.94
C THR A 300 51.38 15.69 -0.64
N VAL A 301 50.67 14.76 0.00
CA VAL A 301 51.16 13.39 0.26
C VAL A 301 51.44 12.66 -1.04
N LEU A 302 50.52 12.75 -2.01
CA LEU A 302 50.70 12.15 -3.33
C LEU A 302 51.84 12.84 -4.09
N CYS A 303 51.89 14.17 -4.07
CA CYS A 303 52.97 14.94 -4.69
C CYS A 303 54.34 14.58 -4.10
N ASP A 304 54.43 14.39 -2.79
CA ASP A 304 55.66 13.97 -2.12
C ASP A 304 56.13 12.59 -2.58
N ILE A 305 55.21 11.61 -2.68
CA ILE A 305 55.54 10.27 -3.18
C ILE A 305 56.09 10.35 -4.61
N ILE A 306 55.43 11.11 -5.48
CA ILE A 306 55.84 11.30 -6.88
C ILE A 306 57.21 12.00 -6.93
N LEU A 307 57.36 13.10 -6.22
CA LEU A 307 58.53 13.97 -6.27
C LEU A 307 59.79 13.31 -5.69
N LEU A 308 59.65 12.57 -4.60
CA LEU A 308 60.77 11.93 -3.90
C LEU A 308 61.15 10.57 -4.48
N ASN A 309 60.31 9.91 -5.29
CA ASN A 309 60.60 8.55 -5.77
C ASN A 309 60.60 8.38 -7.29
N PHE A 310 59.85 9.19 -8.04
CA PHE A 310 59.62 8.96 -9.48
C PHE A 310 60.23 10.03 -10.40
N LEU A 311 60.76 11.13 -9.86
CA LEU A 311 61.48 12.15 -10.65
C LEU A 311 62.98 11.85 -10.73
N LYS A 312 63.60 12.13 -11.90
CA LYS A 312 65.04 11.92 -12.14
C LYS A 312 65.96 12.70 -11.19
N GLY A 313 65.46 13.78 -10.56
CA GLY A 313 66.17 14.57 -9.54
C GLY A 313 65.81 14.22 -8.10
N ALA A 314 65.16 13.07 -7.84
CA ALA A 314 64.65 12.67 -6.53
C ALA A 314 65.66 12.83 -5.38
N GLU A 315 66.92 12.41 -5.58
CA GLU A 315 67.97 12.51 -4.56
C GLU A 315 68.28 13.96 -4.15
N GLN A 316 68.23 14.91 -5.09
CA GLN A 316 68.41 16.34 -4.77
C GLN A 316 67.23 16.87 -3.94
N TYR A 317 66.01 16.40 -4.19
CA TYR A 317 64.83 16.80 -3.43
C TYR A 317 64.81 16.17 -2.03
N LYS A 318 65.24 14.91 -1.89
CA LYS A 318 65.39 14.26 -0.57
C LYS A 318 66.40 15.00 0.29
N ALA A 319 67.57 15.33 -0.27
CA ALA A 319 68.63 16.04 0.45
C ALA A 319 68.22 17.46 0.91
N LYS A 320 67.30 18.13 0.19
CA LYS A 320 66.76 19.43 0.63
C LYS A 320 65.59 19.32 1.62
N LYS A 321 64.90 18.19 1.64
CA LYS A 321 63.69 17.98 2.45
C LYS A 321 63.98 17.36 3.81
N PHE A 322 64.91 16.42 3.86
CA PHE A 322 65.27 15.67 5.06
C PHE A 322 66.62 16.17 5.58
N GLU A 323 66.64 16.60 6.84
CA GLU A 323 67.87 16.87 7.59
C GLU A 323 68.06 15.70 8.56
N GLU A 324 69.08 14.87 8.32
CA GLU A 324 69.38 13.71 9.14
C GLU A 324 70.05 14.15 10.46
N VAL A 325 69.59 13.60 11.58
CA VAL A 325 70.10 13.85 12.94
C VAL A 325 70.74 12.59 13.50
#